data_AF-A0A1X1NIE4-F1
#
_entry.id   AF-A0A1X1NIE4-F1
#
_cell.length_a   1.000
_cell.length_b   1.000
_cell.length_c   1.000
_cell.angle_alpha   90.00
_cell.angle_beta   90.00
_cell.angle_gamma   90.00
#
_symmetry.space_group_name_H-M   'P 1'
#
loop_
_entity.id
_entity.type
_entity.pdbx_description
1 polymer ?
#
loop_
_entity_poly.entity_id
_entity_poly.type
_entity_poly.pdbx_seq_one_letter_code
_entity_poly.pdbx_strand_id
1 'polypeptide(L)'
;MAGPVRHQGAPDGRAATEGGPQPGKANHKGKARKGKSRPRDKRQRPAHSVRLNEQEIAIIRSGAEHVDMSVAGFLAHSALAAARDQSRTAAAIATERDILTALFGVRRQLGWAGSNVNQAVKALNSGADAPHFAAALADLQRAAQAVQRAADRITNRQEGRAA
;
A
#
# COMPACT_ATOMS: atom_id res chain seq x y z
N MET A 1 31.78 58.84 30.80
CA MET A 1 31.00 57.97 29.89
C MET A 1 30.09 57.09 30.75
N ALA A 2 28.82 56.98 30.37
CA ALA A 2 27.66 56.60 31.18
C ALA A 2 27.68 55.21 31.86
N GLY A 3 27.08 55.11 33.06
CA GLY A 3 26.62 53.85 33.68
C GLY A 3 25.18 53.48 33.23
N PRO A 4 24.45 52.55 33.89
CA PRO A 4 24.74 51.73 35.09
C PRO A 4 24.68 50.19 34.82
N VAL A 5 25.40 49.32 35.53
CA VAL A 5 25.05 48.58 36.78
C VAL A 5 23.58 48.13 36.87
N ARG A 6 23.32 46.80 37.05
CA ARG A 6 22.65 46.18 38.24
C ARG A 6 22.18 44.72 38.03
N HIS A 7 22.76 43.84 38.86
CA HIS A 7 22.22 42.72 39.67
C HIS A 7 21.26 41.64 39.08
N GLN A 8 21.80 40.41 38.97
CA GLN A 8 21.58 39.24 39.84
C GLN A 8 20.17 38.94 40.43
N GLY A 9 19.69 37.71 40.17
CA GLY A 9 18.76 36.96 41.04
C GLY A 9 17.40 36.60 40.43
N ALA A 10 17.04 35.31 40.50
CA ALA A 10 15.83 34.67 39.93
C ALA A 10 14.48 35.26 40.44
N PRO A 11 13.37 34.94 39.75
CA PRO A 11 12.43 34.02 40.40
C PRO A 11 11.80 32.96 39.46
N ASP A 12 11.33 31.91 40.12
CA ASP A 12 10.44 30.85 39.64
C ASP A 12 9.15 31.35 38.97
N GLY A 13 8.57 30.52 38.09
CA GLY A 13 7.11 30.38 37.99
C GLY A 13 6.43 30.78 36.67
N ARG A 14 5.94 29.73 35.99
CA ARG A 14 4.68 29.65 35.21
C ARG A 14 4.52 30.48 33.92
N ALA A 15 4.48 29.74 32.82
CA ALA A 15 3.52 29.75 31.69
C ALA A 15 2.68 31.02 31.45
N ALA A 16 2.82 31.58 30.23
CA ALA A 16 1.78 32.38 29.60
C ALA A 16 1.74 32.13 28.09
N THR A 17 0.58 31.68 27.63
CA THR A 17 0.13 31.50 26.25
C THR A 17 -0.05 32.86 25.57
N GLU A 18 0.57 33.06 24.41
CA GLU A 18 0.29 34.19 23.53
C GLU A 18 -0.94 33.90 22.66
N GLY A 19 -2.00 34.68 22.88
CA GLY A 19 -3.22 34.70 22.07
C GLY A 19 -4.01 35.94 22.45
N GLY A 20 -3.75 37.05 21.74
CA GLY A 20 -4.37 38.35 21.99
C GLY A 20 -5.88 38.41 21.70
N PRO A 21 -6.57 39.48 22.15
CA PRO A 21 -8.03 39.54 22.25
C PRO A 21 -8.73 40.10 21.00
N GLN A 22 -9.91 39.57 20.67
CA GLN A 22 -10.89 40.24 19.79
C GLN A 22 -12.10 40.71 20.62
N PRO A 23 -12.56 41.96 20.48
CA PRO A 23 -13.70 42.50 21.23
C PRO A 23 -15.02 42.33 20.45
N GLY A 24 -16.13 42.20 21.18
CA GLY A 24 -17.47 42.36 20.61
C GLY A 24 -18.53 41.48 21.25
N LYS A 25 -19.22 42.01 22.26
CA LYS A 25 -20.39 41.39 22.89
C LYS A 25 -21.57 41.39 21.89
N ALA A 26 -22.04 40.22 21.48
CA ALA A 26 -23.40 40.02 20.98
C ALA A 26 -24.06 38.91 21.82
N ASN A 27 -25.07 39.32 22.56
CA ASN A 27 -25.78 38.52 23.54
C ASN A 27 -26.79 37.63 22.80
N HIS A 28 -26.41 36.39 22.49
CA HIS A 28 -27.35 35.36 22.03
C HIS A 28 -27.36 34.21 23.02
N LYS A 29 -28.35 34.22 23.92
CA LYS A 29 -28.72 33.06 24.74
C LYS A 29 -29.35 31.98 23.86
N GLY A 30 -28.55 31.34 23.01
CA GLY A 30 -28.88 30.05 22.43
C GLY A 30 -28.50 28.98 23.44
N LYS A 31 -29.48 28.30 24.06
CA LYS A 31 -29.21 27.07 24.81
C LYS A 31 -28.56 26.07 23.85
N ALA A 32 -27.24 25.94 23.93
CA ALA A 32 -26.53 24.84 23.29
C ALA A 32 -27.12 23.54 23.86
N ARG A 33 -27.87 22.82 23.02
CA ARG A 33 -28.31 21.46 23.35
C ARG A 33 -27.04 20.66 23.56
N LYS A 34 -26.67 20.46 24.83
CA LYS A 34 -25.52 19.68 25.25
C LYS A 34 -25.79 18.25 24.78
N GLY A 35 -25.34 17.93 23.56
CA GLY A 35 -25.41 16.59 23.02
C GLY A 35 -24.84 15.65 24.07
N LYS A 36 -25.59 14.61 24.42
CA LYS A 36 -25.20 13.64 25.44
C LYS A 36 -23.75 13.23 25.16
N SER A 37 -22.85 13.49 26.11
CA SER A 37 -21.47 13.04 26.02
C SER A 37 -21.52 11.54 25.78
N ARG A 38 -21.10 11.09 24.59
CA ARG A 38 -21.01 9.65 24.32
C ARG A 38 -20.09 9.07 25.39
N PRO A 39 -20.45 7.95 26.05
CA PRO A 39 -19.55 7.27 26.98
C PRO A 39 -18.26 6.95 26.23
N ARG A 40 -17.23 7.77 26.45
CA ARG A 40 -15.90 7.51 25.92
C ARG A 40 -15.28 6.54 26.89
N ASP A 41 -15.05 5.32 26.43
CA ASP A 41 -14.24 4.36 27.17
C ASP A 41 -12.93 5.06 27.57
N LYS A 42 -12.51 4.91 28.84
CA LYS A 42 -11.36 5.64 29.39
C LYS A 42 -10.07 5.26 28.67
N ARG A 43 -10.05 4.09 28.00
CA ARG A 43 -8.94 3.64 27.18
C ARG A 43 -9.18 4.04 25.73
N GLN A 44 -8.29 4.88 25.20
CA GLN A 44 -8.24 5.10 23.75
C GLN A 44 -7.90 3.76 23.08
N ARG A 45 -8.66 3.42 22.03
CA ARG A 45 -8.34 2.23 21.23
C ARG A 45 -7.00 2.46 20.52
N PRO A 46 -6.14 1.43 20.40
CA PRO A 46 -4.91 1.54 19.62
C PRO A 46 -5.23 1.97 18.18
N ALA A 47 -4.50 2.96 17.68
CA ALA A 47 -4.59 3.40 16.30
C ALA A 47 -3.44 2.78 15.50
N HIS A 48 -3.77 2.16 14.37
CA HIS A 48 -2.78 1.62 13.43
C HIS A 48 -2.88 2.38 12.10
N SER A 49 -1.74 2.82 11.59
CA SER A 49 -1.63 3.48 10.29
C SER A 49 -1.20 2.47 9.22
N VAL A 50 -1.89 2.47 8.07
CA VAL A 50 -1.57 1.65 6.90
C VAL A 50 -1.24 2.58 5.75
N ARG A 51 -0.18 2.28 5.00
CA ARG A 51 0.18 3.02 3.79
C ARG A 51 -0.50 2.34 2.60
N LEU A 52 -1.22 3.13 1.83
CA LEU A 52 -1.95 2.70 0.64
C LEU A 52 -1.57 3.63 -0.51
N ASN A 53 -1.41 3.07 -1.70
CA ASN A 53 -1.32 3.86 -2.92
C ASN A 53 -2.72 4.35 -3.37
N GLU A 54 -2.76 5.20 -4.39
CA GLU A 54 -4.02 5.79 -4.89
C GLU A 54 -5.02 4.77 -5.42
N GLN A 55 -4.54 3.68 -6.04
CA GLN A 55 -5.39 2.62 -6.56
C GLN A 55 -6.00 1.77 -5.43
N GLU A 56 -5.18 1.41 -4.45
CA GLU A 56 -5.61 0.64 -3.27
C GLU A 56 -6.67 1.41 -2.48
N ILE A 57 -6.45 2.71 -2.23
CA ILE A 57 -7.44 3.52 -1.51
C ILE A 57 -8.74 3.72 -2.31
N ALA A 58 -8.67 3.79 -3.64
CA ALA A 58 -9.86 3.88 -4.48
C ALA A 58 -10.72 2.60 -4.40
N ILE A 59 -10.10 1.42 -4.47
CA ILE A 59 -10.78 0.13 -4.31
C ILE A 59 -11.44 0.04 -2.93
N ILE A 60 -10.72 0.43 -1.88
CA ILE A 60 -11.23 0.41 -0.50
C ILE A 60 -12.40 1.39 -0.33
N ARG A 61 -12.32 2.60 -0.90
CA ARG A 61 -13.41 3.59 -0.85
C ARG A 61 -14.67 3.06 -1.53
N SER A 62 -14.52 2.52 -2.74
CA SER A 62 -15.66 1.92 -3.46
C SER A 62 -16.32 0.80 -2.66
N GLY A 63 -15.52 -0.09 -2.04
CA GLY A 63 -16.04 -1.15 -1.18
C GLY A 63 -16.75 -0.61 0.07
N ALA A 64 -16.21 0.43 0.70
CA ALA A 64 -16.80 1.06 1.86
C ALA A 64 -18.13 1.76 1.54
N GLU A 65 -18.19 2.48 0.41
CA GLU A 65 -19.42 3.10 -0.13
C GLU A 65 -20.50 2.06 -0.43
N HIS A 66 -20.12 0.91 -1.01
CA HIS A 66 -21.05 -0.17 -1.34
C HIS A 66 -21.77 -0.75 -0.11
N VAL A 67 -21.13 -0.74 1.06
CA VAL A 67 -21.69 -1.26 2.32
C VAL A 67 -22.10 -0.16 3.30
N ASP A 68 -22.16 1.09 2.85
CA ASP A 68 -22.51 2.29 3.66
C ASP A 68 -21.67 2.40 4.96
N MET A 69 -20.35 2.17 4.83
CA MET A 69 -19.40 2.30 5.93
C MET A 69 -18.38 3.41 5.67
N SER A 70 -17.90 4.03 6.76
CA SER A 70 -16.68 4.83 6.66
C SER A 70 -15.51 3.94 6.22
N VAL A 71 -14.55 4.50 5.48
CA VAL A 71 -13.32 3.79 5.04
C VAL A 71 -12.60 3.09 6.21
N ALA A 72 -12.45 3.79 7.34
CA ALA A 72 -11.80 3.21 8.53
C ALA A 72 -12.61 2.05 9.14
N GLY A 73 -13.94 2.16 9.16
CA GLY A 73 -14.84 1.11 9.62
C GLY A 73 -14.80 -0.12 8.71
N PHE A 74 -14.82 0.10 7.40
CA PHE A 74 -14.71 -0.95 6.40
C PHE A 74 -13.37 -1.69 6.49
N LEU A 75 -12.26 -0.96 6.64
CA LEU A 75 -10.93 -1.54 6.86
C LEU A 75 -10.89 -2.40 8.13
N ALA A 76 -11.40 -1.88 9.25
CA ALA A 76 -11.43 -2.61 10.51
C ALA A 76 -12.31 -3.87 10.43
N HIS A 77 -13.49 -3.76 9.82
CA HIS A 77 -14.40 -4.88 9.64
C HIS A 77 -13.79 -5.95 8.73
N SER A 78 -13.24 -5.56 7.59
CA SER A 78 -12.62 -6.48 6.62
C SER A 78 -11.40 -7.18 7.22
N ALA A 79 -10.54 -6.45 7.93
CA ALA A 79 -9.39 -7.04 8.62
C ALA A 79 -9.82 -8.05 9.69
N LEU A 80 -10.87 -7.74 10.47
CA LEU A 80 -11.39 -8.66 11.48
C LEU A 80 -12.07 -9.89 10.85
N ALA A 81 -12.79 -9.72 9.74
CA ALA A 81 -13.39 -10.81 8.99
C ALA A 81 -12.32 -11.75 8.43
N ALA A 82 -11.26 -11.21 7.84
CA ALA A 82 -10.11 -11.97 7.36
C ALA A 82 -9.38 -12.71 8.50
N ALA A 83 -9.21 -12.06 9.66
CA ALA A 83 -8.59 -12.69 10.82
C ALA A 83 -9.43 -13.83 11.43
N ARG A 84 -10.76 -13.81 11.24
CA ARG A 84 -11.66 -14.89 11.67
C ARG A 84 -11.61 -16.09 10.74
N ASP A 85 -11.41 -15.88 9.44
CA ASP A 85 -11.31 -16.95 8.43
C ASP A 85 -9.86 -17.11 7.93
N GLN A 86 -8.99 -17.59 8.82
CA GLN A 86 -7.55 -17.65 8.59
C GLN A 86 -7.18 -18.56 7.41
N SER A 87 -7.87 -19.68 7.24
CA SER A 87 -7.60 -20.63 6.17
C SER A 87 -7.88 -20.01 4.80
N ARG A 88 -9.03 -19.33 4.64
CA ARG A 88 -9.36 -18.65 3.38
C ARG A 88 -8.41 -17.49 3.10
N THR A 89 -8.08 -16.69 4.12
CA THR A 89 -7.13 -15.58 3.98
C THR A 89 -5.73 -16.08 3.62
N ALA A 90 -5.24 -17.14 4.25
CA ALA A 90 -3.96 -17.75 3.92
C ALA A 90 -3.92 -18.25 2.47
N ALA A 91 -4.97 -18.94 2.02
CA ALA A 91 -5.08 -19.40 0.64
C ALA A 91 -5.08 -18.25 -0.36
N ALA A 92 -5.81 -17.15 -0.07
CA ALA A 92 -5.84 -15.97 -0.93
C ALA A 92 -4.46 -15.29 -1.03
N ILE A 93 -3.75 -15.13 0.09
CA ILE A 93 -2.41 -14.51 0.12
C ILE A 93 -1.38 -15.41 -0.59
N ALA A 94 -1.41 -16.72 -0.35
CA ALA A 94 -0.52 -17.68 -1.01
C ALA A 94 -0.71 -17.63 -2.53
N THR A 95 -1.95 -17.61 -2.98
CA THR A 95 -2.30 -17.52 -4.40
C THR A 95 -1.73 -16.27 -5.08
N GLU A 96 -1.79 -15.11 -4.43
CA GLU A 96 -1.21 -13.86 -4.94
C GLU A 96 0.32 -13.95 -5.04
N ARG A 97 0.96 -14.51 -4.00
CA ARG A 97 2.42 -14.70 -3.98
C ARG A 97 2.91 -15.69 -5.03
N ASP A 98 2.14 -16.73 -5.30
CA ASP A 98 2.46 -17.70 -6.35
C ASP A 98 2.44 -17.06 -7.73
N ILE A 99 1.49 -16.16 -7.99
CA ILE A 99 1.44 -15.38 -9.23
C ILE A 99 2.69 -14.51 -9.39
N LEU A 100 3.06 -13.76 -8.35
CA LEU A 100 4.25 -12.89 -8.39
C LEU A 100 5.53 -13.70 -8.56
N THR A 101 5.65 -14.82 -7.84
CA THR A 101 6.78 -15.76 -7.96
C THR A 101 6.89 -16.30 -9.38
N ALA A 102 5.77 -16.71 -9.97
CA ALA A 102 5.73 -17.19 -11.35
C ALA A 102 6.17 -16.09 -12.33
N LEU A 103 5.70 -14.85 -12.16
CA LEU A 103 6.08 -13.72 -13.01
C LEU A 103 7.59 -13.40 -12.91
N PHE A 104 8.17 -13.43 -11.72
CA PHE A 104 9.61 -13.23 -11.56
C PHE A 104 10.43 -14.37 -12.15
N GLY A 105 9.96 -15.62 -12.02
CA GLY A 105 10.57 -16.78 -12.67
C GLY A 105 10.61 -16.62 -14.19
N VAL A 106 9.50 -16.18 -14.77
CA VAL A 106 9.39 -15.87 -16.20
C VAL A 106 10.37 -14.77 -16.63
N ARG A 107 10.40 -13.63 -15.93
CA ARG A 107 11.31 -12.52 -16.27
C ARG A 107 12.76 -12.98 -16.27
N ARG A 108 13.15 -13.82 -15.31
CA ARG A 108 14.51 -14.38 -15.23
C ARG A 108 14.82 -15.28 -16.43
N GLN A 109 13.91 -16.18 -16.79
CA GLN A 109 14.08 -17.08 -17.95
C GLN A 109 14.22 -16.28 -19.26
N LEU A 110 13.43 -15.22 -19.43
CA LEU A 110 13.55 -14.35 -20.60
C LEU A 110 14.90 -13.63 -20.67
N GLY A 111 15.42 -13.15 -19.53
CA GLY A 111 16.75 -12.53 -19.47
C GLY A 111 17.87 -13.49 -19.88
N TRP A 112 17.78 -14.76 -19.48
CA TRP A 112 18.74 -15.79 -19.86
C TRP A 112 18.67 -16.11 -21.35
N ALA A 113 17.47 -16.27 -21.88
CA ALA A 113 17.27 -16.53 -23.30
C ALA A 113 17.75 -15.37 -24.19
N GLY A 114 17.48 -14.12 -23.81
CA GLY A 114 17.99 -12.94 -24.51
C GLY A 114 19.52 -12.88 -24.55
N SER A 115 20.18 -13.21 -23.44
CA SER A 115 21.65 -13.31 -23.38
C SER A 115 22.19 -14.37 -24.33
N ASN A 116 21.56 -15.56 -24.36
CA ASN A 116 21.99 -16.66 -25.23
C ASN A 116 21.83 -16.32 -26.72
N VAL A 117 20.72 -15.67 -27.10
CA VAL A 117 20.52 -15.17 -28.47
C VAL A 117 21.61 -14.16 -28.83
N ASN A 118 21.90 -13.20 -27.95
CA ASN A 118 22.95 -12.22 -28.18
C ASN A 118 24.34 -12.86 -28.35
N GLN A 119 24.63 -13.91 -27.57
CA GLN A 119 25.87 -14.69 -27.70
C GLN A 119 25.94 -15.43 -29.04
N ALA A 120 24.84 -16.04 -29.49
CA ALA A 120 24.80 -16.74 -30.77
C ALA A 120 24.93 -15.79 -31.97
N VAL A 121 24.27 -14.63 -31.93
CA VAL A 121 24.43 -13.58 -32.95
C VAL A 121 25.89 -13.13 -33.02
N LYS A 122 26.55 -12.93 -31.87
CA LYS A 122 27.96 -12.57 -31.82
C LYS A 122 28.87 -13.66 -32.41
N ALA A 123 28.61 -14.93 -32.12
CA ALA A 123 29.36 -16.06 -32.67
C ALA A 123 29.22 -16.14 -34.20
N LEU A 124 27.99 -16.08 -34.70
CA LEU A 124 27.69 -16.09 -36.13
C LEU A 124 28.32 -14.89 -36.85
N ASN A 125 28.23 -13.68 -36.28
CA ASN A 125 28.86 -12.49 -36.84
C ASN A 125 30.40 -12.56 -36.85
N SER A 126 31.00 -13.40 -36.02
CA SER A 126 32.44 -13.68 -36.02
C SER A 126 32.85 -14.83 -36.95
N GLY A 127 31.91 -15.40 -37.71
CA GLY A 127 32.15 -16.57 -38.57
C GLY A 127 32.34 -17.88 -37.79
N ALA A 128 32.05 -17.88 -36.49
CA ALA A 128 32.10 -19.06 -35.64
C ALA A 128 30.77 -19.82 -35.68
N ASP A 129 30.84 -21.14 -35.57
CA ASP A 129 29.66 -22.00 -35.59
C ASP A 129 28.88 -21.90 -34.26
N ALA A 130 27.54 -22.00 -34.33
CA ALA A 130 26.64 -21.85 -33.18
C ALA A 130 25.75 -23.09 -32.98
N PRO A 131 26.33 -24.26 -32.65
CA PRO A 131 25.65 -25.57 -32.67
C PRO A 131 24.51 -25.70 -31.64
N HIS A 132 24.38 -24.77 -30.68
CA HIS A 132 23.33 -24.78 -29.66
C HIS A 132 22.22 -23.74 -29.86
N PHE A 133 22.27 -22.97 -30.96
CA PHE A 133 21.31 -21.88 -31.20
C PHE A 133 19.86 -22.38 -31.32
N ALA A 134 19.65 -23.48 -32.06
CA ALA A 134 18.32 -24.06 -32.23
C ALA A 134 17.72 -24.57 -30.90
N ALA A 135 18.55 -25.17 -30.04
CA ALA A 135 18.13 -25.63 -28.72
C ALA A 135 17.77 -24.44 -27.80
N ALA A 136 18.59 -23.38 -27.80
CA ALA A 136 18.32 -22.16 -27.06
C ALA A 136 17.03 -21.46 -27.52
N LEU A 137 16.75 -21.48 -28.83
CA LEU A 137 15.52 -20.93 -29.40
C LEU A 137 14.28 -21.76 -29.01
N ALA A 138 14.40 -23.09 -28.97
CA ALA A 138 13.33 -23.97 -28.51
C ALA A 138 13.04 -23.79 -27.00
N ASP A 139 14.07 -23.62 -26.18
CA ASP A 139 13.91 -23.28 -24.76
C ASP A 139 13.22 -21.92 -24.57
N LEU A 140 13.59 -20.92 -25.38
CA LEU A 140 12.93 -19.62 -25.38
C LEU A 140 11.45 -19.72 -25.76
N GLN A 141 11.11 -20.50 -26.79
CA GLN A 141 9.72 -20.73 -27.18
C GLN A 141 8.92 -21.44 -26.07
N ARG A 142 9.51 -22.45 -25.41
CA ARG A 142 8.88 -23.12 -24.26
C ARG A 142 8.65 -22.17 -23.09
N ALA A 143 9.64 -21.34 -22.78
CA ALA A 143 9.52 -20.32 -21.75
C ALA A 143 8.39 -19.34 -22.09
N ALA A 144 8.36 -18.80 -23.31
CA ALA A 144 7.32 -17.89 -23.79
C ALA A 144 5.91 -18.48 -23.70
N GLN A 145 5.72 -19.75 -24.10
CA GLN A 145 4.44 -20.45 -23.95
C GLN A 145 4.04 -20.65 -22.49
N ALA A 146 4.99 -20.91 -21.60
CA ALA A 146 4.72 -21.00 -20.17
C ALA A 146 4.26 -19.65 -19.59
N VAL A 147 4.87 -18.54 -20.04
CA VAL A 147 4.41 -17.18 -19.71
C VAL A 147 2.98 -16.96 -20.16
N GLN A 148 2.70 -17.27 -21.43
CA GLN A 148 1.38 -17.05 -22.01
C GLN A 148 0.31 -17.79 -21.21
N ARG A 149 0.53 -19.08 -20.92
CA ARG A 149 -0.39 -19.87 -20.10
C ARG A 149 -0.57 -19.32 -18.69
N ALA A 150 0.48 -18.77 -18.08
CA ALA A 150 0.38 -18.14 -16.76
C ALA A 150 -0.43 -16.84 -16.83
N ALA A 151 -0.21 -16.01 -17.85
CA ALA A 151 -0.98 -14.79 -18.10
C ALA A 151 -2.46 -15.11 -18.35
N ASP A 152 -2.76 -16.11 -19.20
CA ASP A 152 -4.12 -16.53 -19.50
C ASP A 152 -4.87 -17.00 -18.24
N ARG A 153 -4.20 -17.74 -17.34
CA ARG A 153 -4.79 -18.15 -16.05
C ARG A 153 -5.13 -16.97 -15.15
N ILE A 154 -4.34 -15.90 -15.19
CA ILE A 154 -4.60 -14.68 -14.42
C ILE A 154 -5.80 -13.96 -15.02
N THR A 155 -5.81 -13.74 -16.33
CA THR A 155 -6.91 -13.07 -17.04
C THR A 155 -8.24 -13.80 -16.83
N ASN A 156 -8.29 -15.12 -17.05
CA ASN A 156 -9.50 -15.93 -16.89
C ASN A 156 -10.02 -15.94 -15.44
N ARG A 157 -9.12 -15.81 -14.44
CA ARG A 157 -9.52 -15.68 -13.03
C ARG A 157 -10.17 -14.33 -12.74
N GLN A 158 -9.74 -13.25 -13.41
CA GLN A 158 -10.34 -11.93 -13.24
C GLN A 158 -11.73 -11.85 -13.87
N GLU A 159 -11.94 -12.51 -15.01
CA GLU A 159 -13.25 -12.61 -15.67
C GLU A 159 -14.28 -13.38 -14.82
N GLY A 160 -13.87 -14.47 -14.17
CA GLY A 160 -14.74 -15.24 -13.26
C GLY A 160 -15.05 -14.55 -11.92
N ARG A 161 -14.39 -13.45 -11.58
CA ARG A 161 -14.70 -12.60 -10.41
C ARG A 161 -15.62 -11.42 -10.74
N ALA A 162 -15.82 -11.12 -12.03
CA ALA A 162 -16.63 -10.01 -12.52
C ALA A 162 -18.07 -10.44 -12.93
N ALA A 163 -18.39 -11.73 -12.82
CA ALA A 163 -19.71 -12.33 -13.04
C ALA A 163 -20.35 -12.74 -11.70
#